data_AF-A0A5R8KBZ6-F1
#
_entry.id   AF-A0A5R8KBZ6-F1
#
_cell.length_a   1.000
_cell.length_b   1.000
_cell.length_c   1.000
_cell.angle_alpha   90.00
_cell.angle_beta   90.00
_cell.angle_gamma   90.00
#
_symmetry.space_group_name_H-M   'P 1'
#
loop_
_entity.id
_entity.type
_entity.pdbx_description
1 polymer ?
#
loop_
_entity_poly.entity_id
_entity_poly.type
_entity_poly.pdbx_seq_one_letter_code
_entity_poly.pdbx_strand_id
1 'polypeptide(L)'
;MDPLFTFSAIRQLTRRLFAIGVLSWLFCNPPVLSAEERQGHGLDFERWVRSTFFENYQPAQMTQKWDIPAAANQHFGNLAATVKSSKYGSQIDLGDARRQFDIASQQQSFLFIIGFWKPQRKNQKQWVHAVAPTITARQYRKLWHPITSADLERLDAVIKDRSLSMSEARQQAHLIKSSPPFNLAIIKVNPKIDINQRRLQCSLRFADFFQYLAPDENAQLPPSPKLFNRPLPTRLPVTPRHTTDP
;
A
#
# COMPACT_ATOMS: atom_id res chain seq x y z
N MET A 1 37.49 49.36 -46.75
CA MET A 1 36.64 49.85 -47.85
C MET A 1 36.45 48.67 -48.78
N ASP A 2 35.29 48.04 -48.72
CA ASP A 2 34.92 46.94 -49.63
C ASP A 2 34.83 47.48 -51.07
N PRO A 3 34.95 46.61 -52.08
CA PRO A 3 33.71 46.01 -52.55
C PRO A 3 33.78 44.51 -52.88
N LEU A 4 32.58 43.97 -52.86
CA LEU A 4 32.15 42.60 -53.04
C LEU A 4 32.20 42.09 -54.50
N PHE A 5 32.05 40.75 -54.57
CA PHE A 5 31.49 39.91 -55.64
C PHE A 5 32.42 39.28 -56.66
N THR A 6 32.64 37.96 -56.50
CA THR A 6 32.80 36.95 -57.56
C THR A 6 32.16 35.64 -57.02
N PHE A 7 31.10 35.10 -57.64
CA PHE A 7 31.02 34.21 -58.81
C PHE A 7 31.75 32.84 -58.70
N SER A 8 30.97 31.80 -59.02
CA SER A 8 31.36 30.48 -59.55
C SER A 8 32.14 29.56 -58.60
N ALA A 9 31.50 28.53 -58.02
CA ALA A 9 31.36 27.18 -58.61
C ALA A 9 32.69 26.64 -59.16
N ILE A 10 33.17 25.52 -58.60
CA ILE A 10 34.01 24.47 -59.24
C ILE A 10 34.50 23.45 -58.19
N ARG A 11 34.55 22.17 -58.61
CA ARG A 11 35.27 20.99 -58.03
C ARG A 11 34.59 20.28 -56.85
N GLN A 12 34.59 18.95 -56.76
CA GLN A 12 35.20 17.92 -57.59
C GLN A 12 34.54 16.56 -57.32
N LEU A 13 34.57 15.75 -58.38
CA LEU A 13 34.10 14.39 -58.48
C LEU A 13 35.11 13.40 -57.83
N THR A 14 34.58 12.27 -57.36
CA THR A 14 35.26 10.97 -57.10
C THR A 14 36.05 10.87 -55.79
N ARG A 15 36.04 9.77 -55.02
CA ARG A 15 35.97 8.34 -55.38
C ARG A 15 35.50 7.54 -54.15
N ARG A 16 34.73 6.49 -54.41
CA ARG A 16 34.22 5.50 -53.44
C ARG A 16 35.36 4.80 -52.70
N LEU A 17 35.17 4.49 -51.42
CA LEU A 17 35.52 3.20 -50.81
C LEU A 17 34.85 3.05 -49.43
N PHE A 18 34.48 1.81 -49.14
CA PHE A 18 33.71 1.27 -48.02
C PHE A 18 34.09 1.76 -46.62
N ALA A 19 33.07 2.11 -45.82
CA ALA A 19 32.99 1.73 -44.41
C ALA A 19 31.53 1.83 -43.93
N ILE A 20 30.89 0.68 -43.78
CA ILE A 20 29.65 0.51 -43.02
C ILE A 20 30.02 0.65 -41.54
N GLY A 21 29.57 1.73 -40.90
CA GLY A 21 29.83 2.03 -39.50
C GLY A 21 28.60 2.66 -38.87
N VAL A 22 27.84 1.82 -38.17
CA VAL A 22 26.60 2.04 -37.41
C VAL A 22 26.46 3.46 -36.82
N LEU A 23 25.47 4.19 -37.33
CA LEU A 23 24.94 5.42 -36.75
C LEU A 23 23.79 5.07 -35.79
N SER A 24 23.72 5.81 -34.67
CA SER A 24 22.66 5.75 -33.64
C SER A 24 22.72 4.47 -32.80
N TRP A 25 22.80 4.52 -31.47
CA TRP A 25 21.95 5.26 -30.55
C TRP A 25 22.73 5.54 -29.25
N LEU A 26 22.90 6.81 -28.91
CA LEU A 26 23.11 7.21 -27.51
C LEU A 26 21.75 7.10 -26.81
N PHE A 27 21.40 5.91 -26.35
CA PHE A 27 20.34 5.75 -25.39
C PHE A 27 20.80 6.36 -24.06
N CYS A 28 20.32 7.56 -23.77
CA CYS A 28 20.17 8.03 -22.41
C CYS A 28 19.34 6.99 -21.64
N ASN A 29 19.98 6.15 -20.82
CA ASN A 29 19.25 5.36 -19.84
C ASN A 29 18.60 6.34 -18.85
N PRO A 30 17.26 6.48 -18.80
CA PRO A 30 16.66 7.19 -17.69
C PRO A 30 17.01 6.43 -16.41
N PRO A 31 17.36 7.11 -15.30
CA PRO A 31 17.51 6.43 -14.03
C PRO A 31 16.19 5.74 -13.70
N VAL A 32 16.22 4.41 -13.63
CA VAL A 32 15.13 3.60 -13.10
C VAL A 32 15.05 3.95 -11.61
N LEU A 33 14.21 4.92 -11.27
CA LEU A 33 13.83 5.16 -9.88
C LEU A 33 13.08 3.92 -9.41
N SER A 34 13.78 3.08 -8.66
CA SER A 34 13.28 1.86 -8.05
C SER A 34 12.04 2.15 -7.19
N ALA A 35 10.86 1.80 -7.70
CA ALA A 35 9.59 1.83 -6.97
C ALA A 35 9.47 0.71 -5.91
N GLU A 36 10.60 0.12 -5.51
CA GLU A 36 10.73 -1.22 -4.96
C GLU A 36 10.62 -1.26 -3.41
N GLU A 37 10.88 -0.12 -2.76
CA GLU A 37 11.01 -0.04 -1.31
C GLU A 37 9.67 0.14 -0.56
N ARG A 38 8.55 0.35 -1.28
CA ARG A 38 7.25 0.59 -0.65
C ARG A 38 6.55 -0.67 -0.13
N GLN A 39 6.92 -1.86 -0.59
CA GLN A 39 6.17 -3.09 -0.27
C GLN A 39 6.90 -4.10 0.62
N GLY A 40 8.23 -4.03 0.80
CA GLY A 40 8.98 -5.05 1.57
C GLY A 40 8.65 -5.05 3.07
N HIS A 41 8.62 -3.88 3.69
CA HIS A 41 8.58 -3.77 5.16
C HIS A 41 7.30 -4.29 5.82
N GLY A 42 6.15 -4.14 5.16
CA GLY A 42 4.91 -4.72 5.65
C GLY A 42 4.96 -6.23 5.66
N LEU A 43 5.61 -6.82 4.65
CA LEU A 43 5.80 -8.26 4.53
C LEU A 43 6.78 -8.78 5.59
N ASP A 44 7.80 -8.01 5.95
CA ASP A 44 8.75 -8.45 6.99
C ASP A 44 8.12 -8.47 8.38
N PHE A 45 7.27 -7.48 8.71
CA PHE A 45 6.50 -7.51 9.95
C PHE A 45 5.54 -8.69 9.98
N GLU A 46 4.80 -8.90 8.89
CA GLU A 46 3.87 -10.03 8.77
C GLU A 46 4.58 -11.37 8.90
N ARG A 47 5.73 -11.54 8.22
CA ARG A 47 6.56 -12.74 8.31
C ARG A 47 7.03 -12.96 9.75
N TRP A 48 7.52 -11.92 10.42
CA TRP A 48 7.94 -12.00 11.81
C TRP A 48 6.78 -12.38 12.74
N VAL A 49 5.60 -11.80 12.56
CA VAL A 49 4.41 -12.15 13.33
C VAL A 49 4.07 -13.63 13.13
N ARG A 50 4.01 -14.10 11.88
CA ARG A 50 3.71 -15.50 11.55
C ARG A 50 4.75 -16.47 12.13
N SER A 51 6.04 -16.20 11.94
CA SER A 51 7.12 -17.06 12.45
C SER A 51 7.21 -17.10 13.97
N THR A 52 6.82 -16.01 14.65
CA THR A 52 7.00 -15.89 16.11
C THR A 52 5.78 -16.39 16.89
N PHE A 53 4.57 -16.22 16.34
CA PHE A 53 3.33 -16.40 17.11
C PHE A 53 2.34 -17.39 16.49
N PHE A 54 2.54 -17.82 15.25
CA PHE A 54 1.57 -18.63 14.50
C PHE A 54 2.24 -19.81 13.80
N GLU A 55 3.16 -20.49 14.48
CA GLU A 55 3.80 -21.73 14.00
C GLU A 55 4.41 -21.60 12.59
N ASN A 56 4.89 -20.40 12.25
CA ASN A 56 5.41 -20.09 10.93
C ASN A 56 4.42 -20.34 9.78
N TYR A 57 3.13 -20.09 10.04
CA TYR A 57 2.02 -20.21 9.08
C TYR A 57 2.40 -19.61 7.72
N GLN A 58 2.18 -20.39 6.67
CA GLN A 58 2.36 -19.95 5.29
C GLN A 58 1.00 -19.82 4.60
N PRO A 59 0.65 -18.65 4.05
CA PRO A 59 -0.59 -18.48 3.33
C PRO A 59 -0.58 -19.33 2.07
N ALA A 60 -1.64 -20.12 1.84
CA ALA A 60 -1.78 -20.91 0.61
C ALA A 60 -1.89 -20.02 -0.63
N GLN A 61 -2.43 -18.80 -0.48
CA GLN A 61 -2.59 -17.82 -1.55
C GLN A 61 -2.37 -16.41 -1.02
N MET A 62 -1.80 -15.52 -1.84
CA MET A 62 -1.59 -14.12 -1.48
C MET A 62 -2.90 -13.35 -1.23
N THR A 63 -4.03 -13.83 -1.75
CA THR A 63 -5.33 -13.14 -1.72
C THR A 63 -6.33 -13.72 -0.72
N GLN A 64 -5.93 -14.65 0.14
CA GLN A 64 -6.82 -15.23 1.17
C GLN A 64 -7.42 -14.14 2.08
N LYS A 65 -8.62 -14.38 2.64
CA LYS A 65 -9.42 -13.39 3.42
C LYS A 65 -8.70 -12.84 4.66
N TRP A 66 -7.93 -13.67 5.35
CA TRP A 66 -7.24 -13.32 6.58
C TRP A 66 -5.75 -13.56 6.41
N ASP A 67 -4.91 -12.72 7.01
CA ASP A 67 -3.46 -12.92 6.95
C ASP A 67 -3.08 -14.20 7.72
N ILE A 68 -3.80 -14.49 8.82
CA ILE A 68 -3.79 -15.78 9.53
C ILE A 68 -5.24 -16.24 9.76
N PRO A 69 -5.66 -17.41 9.27
CA PRO A 69 -7.01 -17.93 9.52
C PRO A 69 -7.17 -18.40 10.97
N ALA A 70 -8.42 -18.45 11.44
CA ALA A 70 -8.77 -18.93 12.79
C ALA A 70 -8.14 -20.29 13.13
N ALA A 71 -8.16 -21.23 12.18
CA ALA A 71 -7.60 -22.57 12.34
C ALA A 71 -6.07 -22.59 12.57
N ALA A 72 -5.35 -21.54 12.15
CA ALA A 72 -3.92 -21.39 12.36
C ALA A 72 -3.58 -20.57 13.63
N ASN A 73 -4.59 -20.06 14.35
CA ASN A 73 -4.42 -19.27 15.57
C ASN A 73 -4.80 -20.08 16.82
N GLN A 74 -3.95 -21.02 17.22
CA GLN A 74 -4.21 -21.85 18.39
C GLN A 74 -3.96 -21.11 19.72
N HIS A 75 -3.23 -20.00 19.70
CA HIS A 75 -2.72 -19.33 20.91
C HIS A 75 -3.48 -18.06 21.31
N PHE A 76 -4.25 -17.47 20.40
CA PHE A 76 -4.96 -16.20 20.63
C PHE A 76 -6.45 -16.34 20.34
N GLY A 77 -7.07 -17.32 20.99
CA GLY A 77 -8.53 -17.49 21.03
C GLY A 77 -9.18 -18.04 19.76
N ASN A 78 -8.41 -18.69 18.87
CA ASN A 78 -8.92 -19.20 17.58
C ASN A 78 -9.61 -18.13 16.73
N LEU A 79 -9.19 -16.87 16.90
CA LEU A 79 -9.68 -15.77 16.08
C LEU A 79 -8.88 -15.71 14.79
N ALA A 80 -9.54 -15.42 13.68
CA ALA A 80 -8.79 -15.02 12.50
C ALA A 80 -8.03 -13.71 12.78
N ALA A 81 -6.88 -13.50 12.13
CA ALA A 81 -6.07 -12.30 12.32
C ALA A 81 -5.78 -11.57 11.01
N THR A 82 -5.73 -10.25 11.11
CA THR A 82 -5.17 -9.36 10.10
C THR A 82 -3.90 -8.75 10.66
N VAL A 83 -2.85 -8.69 9.84
CA VAL A 83 -1.57 -8.09 10.19
C VAL A 83 -1.37 -6.86 9.31
N LYS A 84 -1.10 -5.73 9.94
CA LYS A 84 -0.88 -4.46 9.25
C LYS A 84 0.38 -3.80 9.78
N SER A 85 0.91 -2.88 8.98
CA SER A 85 1.94 -1.97 9.46
C SER A 85 1.71 -0.58 8.93
N SER A 86 2.07 0.42 9.72
CA SER A 86 1.97 1.82 9.30
C SER A 86 3.08 2.66 9.93
N LYS A 87 3.36 3.83 9.35
CA LYS A 87 4.22 4.81 10.00
C LYS A 87 3.51 5.32 11.26
N TYR A 88 4.23 5.42 12.37
CA TYR A 88 3.70 5.92 13.63
C TYR A 88 3.09 7.33 13.45
N GLY A 89 1.87 7.51 13.94
CA GLY A 89 1.11 8.76 13.80
C GLY A 89 0.46 8.98 12.42
N SER A 90 0.66 8.08 11.46
CA SER A 90 0.06 8.19 10.12
C SER A 90 -1.20 7.33 9.97
N GLN A 91 -1.91 7.53 8.86
CA GLN A 91 -3.09 6.74 8.55
C GLN A 91 -2.74 5.24 8.40
N ILE A 92 -3.66 4.38 8.82
CA ILE A 92 -3.53 2.93 8.73
C ILE A 92 -4.25 2.48 7.46
N ASP A 93 -3.50 1.97 6.49
CA ASP A 93 -4.06 1.37 5.29
C ASP A 93 -4.68 0.01 5.63
N LEU A 94 -5.94 -0.19 5.24
CA LEU A 94 -6.70 -1.41 5.53
C LEU A 94 -6.85 -2.33 4.31
N GLY A 95 -6.41 -1.88 3.14
CA GLY A 95 -6.49 -2.65 1.89
C GLY A 95 -7.77 -2.32 1.10
N ASP A 96 -8.36 -3.34 0.48
CA ASP A 96 -9.55 -3.20 -0.37
C ASP A 96 -10.80 -2.85 0.45
N ALA A 97 -11.53 -1.81 0.06
CA ALA A 97 -12.64 -1.31 0.86
C ALA A 97 -13.83 -2.27 0.89
N ARG A 98 -14.15 -2.91 -0.23
CA ARG A 98 -15.31 -3.81 -0.32
C ARG A 98 -15.08 -5.05 0.54
N ARG A 99 -13.89 -5.65 0.44
CA ARG A 99 -13.51 -6.78 1.29
C ARG A 99 -13.54 -6.44 2.78
N GLN A 100 -13.09 -5.26 3.18
CA GLN A 100 -13.14 -4.84 4.59
C GLN A 100 -14.59 -4.56 5.04
N PHE A 101 -15.44 -4.03 4.16
CA PHE A 101 -16.87 -3.88 4.43
C PHE A 101 -17.57 -5.25 4.59
N ASP A 102 -17.22 -6.24 3.76
CA ASP A 102 -17.72 -7.60 3.87
C ASP A 102 -17.34 -8.23 5.21
N ILE A 103 -16.09 -8.04 5.66
CA ILE A 103 -15.64 -8.46 6.99
C ILE A 103 -16.50 -7.81 8.09
N ALA A 104 -16.78 -6.51 8.00
CA ALA A 104 -17.64 -5.81 8.97
C ALA A 104 -19.11 -6.30 8.96
N SER A 105 -19.56 -6.85 7.83
CA SER A 105 -20.92 -7.34 7.66
C SER A 105 -21.12 -8.75 8.23
N GLN A 106 -20.06 -9.56 8.30
CA GLN A 106 -20.11 -10.98 8.68
C GLN A 106 -20.23 -11.27 10.19
N GLN A 107 -20.32 -10.24 11.05
CA GLN A 107 -20.56 -10.40 12.49
C GLN A 107 -19.49 -11.22 13.25
N GLN A 108 -18.28 -11.33 12.71
CA GLN A 108 -17.18 -12.08 13.34
C GLN A 108 -16.18 -11.13 14.03
N SER A 109 -15.77 -11.49 15.24
CA SER A 109 -14.62 -10.87 15.90
C SER A 109 -13.33 -11.42 15.30
N PHE A 110 -12.28 -10.61 15.32
CA PHE A 110 -10.97 -10.99 14.80
C PHE A 110 -9.84 -10.24 15.52
N LEU A 111 -8.63 -10.76 15.42
CA LEU A 111 -7.43 -10.15 15.98
C LEU A 111 -6.84 -9.14 14.98
N PHE A 112 -6.65 -7.89 15.39
CA PHE A 112 -6.03 -6.86 14.55
C PHE A 112 -4.61 -6.60 15.05
N ILE A 113 -3.62 -7.23 14.42
CA ILE A 113 -2.21 -7.07 14.77
C ILE A 113 -1.63 -5.91 13.95
N ILE A 114 -1.10 -4.89 14.60
CA ILE A 114 -0.48 -3.77 13.91
C ILE A 114 0.87 -3.38 14.50
N GLY A 115 1.86 -3.24 13.62
CA GLY A 115 3.16 -2.66 13.94
C GLY A 115 3.25 -1.21 13.45
N PHE A 116 3.83 -0.33 14.27
CA PHE A 116 4.12 1.05 13.90
C PHE A 116 5.63 1.28 13.81
N TRP A 117 6.05 1.89 12.71
CA TRP A 117 7.46 2.19 12.46
C TRP A 117 7.73 3.70 12.38
N LYS A 118 8.97 4.09 12.68
CA LYS A 118 9.50 5.43 12.37
C LYS A 118 10.62 5.33 11.34
N PRO A 119 10.75 6.31 10.44
CA PRO A 119 11.91 6.40 9.56
C PRO A 119 13.16 6.63 10.40
N GLN A 120 14.26 6.01 9.98
CA GLN A 120 15.59 6.17 10.51
C GLN A 120 16.53 6.67 9.40
N ARG A 121 17.78 6.96 9.76
CA ARG A 121 18.82 7.34 8.79
C ARG A 121 19.00 6.24 7.74
N LYS A 122 19.48 6.63 6.55
CA LYS A 122 19.79 5.70 5.44
C LYS A 122 18.59 4.83 5.03
N ASN A 123 17.39 5.43 5.02
CA ASN A 123 16.15 4.78 4.60
C ASN A 123 15.72 3.55 5.42
N GLN A 124 16.28 3.40 6.62
CA GLN A 124 15.89 2.31 7.52
C GLN A 124 14.58 2.64 8.22
N LYS A 125 13.89 1.61 8.69
CA LYS A 125 12.68 1.74 9.50
C LYS A 125 12.91 1.00 10.81
N GLN A 126 12.50 1.63 11.91
CA GLN A 126 12.53 1.02 13.23
C GLN A 126 11.10 0.82 13.71
N TRP A 127 10.78 -0.37 14.20
CA TRP A 127 9.54 -0.60 14.93
C TRP A 127 9.59 0.08 16.28
N VAL A 128 8.58 0.89 16.56
CA VAL A 128 8.53 1.73 17.77
C VAL A 128 7.31 1.42 18.63
N HIS A 129 6.32 0.73 18.08
CA HIS A 129 5.12 0.32 18.80
C HIS A 129 4.44 -0.83 18.07
N ALA A 130 3.71 -1.68 18.79
CA ALA A 130 2.83 -2.67 18.22
C ALA A 130 1.73 -3.03 19.22
N VAL A 131 0.53 -3.30 18.71
CA VAL A 131 -0.61 -3.74 19.51
C VAL A 131 -1.38 -4.81 18.75
N ALA A 132 -2.17 -5.60 19.48
CA ALA A 132 -3.01 -6.64 18.90
C ALA A 132 -4.37 -6.73 19.60
N PRO A 133 -5.21 -5.69 19.51
CA PRO A 133 -6.56 -5.72 20.05
C PRO A 133 -7.42 -6.80 19.36
N THR A 134 -8.32 -7.39 20.14
CA THR A 134 -9.46 -8.11 19.59
C THR A 134 -10.51 -7.11 19.14
N ILE A 135 -10.88 -7.15 17.87
CA ILE A 135 -11.88 -6.28 17.28
C ILE A 135 -13.21 -7.01 17.21
N THR A 136 -14.23 -6.47 17.86
CA THR A 136 -15.59 -6.98 17.74
C THR A 136 -16.22 -6.53 16.42
N ALA A 137 -17.17 -7.31 15.91
CA ALA A 137 -17.92 -6.93 14.72
C ALA A 137 -18.65 -5.59 14.88
N ARG A 138 -19.16 -5.30 16.08
CA ARG A 138 -19.84 -4.04 16.39
C ARG A 138 -18.89 -2.85 16.26
N GLN A 139 -17.68 -2.93 16.81
CA GLN A 139 -16.66 -1.89 16.67
C GLN A 139 -16.30 -1.68 15.20
N TYR A 140 -16.07 -2.77 14.47
CA TYR A 140 -15.64 -2.67 13.08
C TYR A 140 -16.73 -2.07 12.18
N ARG A 141 -17.99 -2.47 12.36
CA ARG A 141 -19.13 -1.90 11.63
C ARG A 141 -19.34 -0.42 11.93
N LYS A 142 -19.13 0.01 13.18
CA LYS A 142 -19.27 1.43 13.56
C LYS A 142 -18.38 2.33 12.69
N LEU A 143 -17.22 1.85 12.25
CA LEU A 143 -16.33 2.62 11.38
C LEU A 143 -16.94 2.95 10.02
N TRP A 144 -17.78 2.06 9.50
CA TRP A 144 -18.37 2.15 8.16
C TRP A 144 -19.65 2.96 8.13
N HIS A 145 -20.41 3.03 9.23
CA HIS A 145 -21.67 3.76 9.26
C HIS A 145 -21.46 5.25 8.89
N PRO A 146 -22.28 5.84 7.99
CA PRO A 146 -23.51 5.32 7.39
C PRO A 146 -23.37 4.69 5.99
N ILE A 147 -22.16 4.31 5.55
CA ILE A 147 -21.91 3.70 4.24
C ILE A 147 -22.63 2.34 4.12
N THR A 148 -23.26 2.10 2.96
CA THR A 148 -23.86 0.82 2.56
C THR A 148 -23.05 0.11 1.46
N SER A 149 -23.37 -1.16 1.17
CA SER A 149 -22.76 -1.87 0.03
C SER A 149 -23.04 -1.16 -1.29
N ALA A 150 -24.27 -0.68 -1.49
CA ALA A 150 -24.67 0.03 -2.70
C ALA A 150 -23.88 1.33 -2.91
N ASP A 151 -23.54 2.04 -1.82
CA ASP A 151 -22.67 3.21 -1.90
C ASP A 151 -21.27 2.85 -2.41
N LEU A 152 -20.68 1.78 -1.86
CA LEU A 152 -19.36 1.30 -2.28
C LEU A 152 -19.37 0.80 -3.72
N GLU A 153 -20.41 0.10 -4.15
CA GLU A 153 -20.58 -0.37 -5.53
C GLU A 153 -20.68 0.79 -6.51
N ARG A 154 -21.45 1.82 -6.19
CA ARG A 154 -21.55 3.04 -7.01
C ARG A 154 -20.20 3.74 -7.17
N LEU A 155 -19.43 3.86 -6.09
CA LEU A 155 -18.10 4.46 -6.15
C LEU A 155 -17.11 3.57 -6.93
N ASP A 156 -17.14 2.24 -6.71
CA ASP A 156 -16.28 1.26 -7.40
C ASP A 156 -16.56 1.24 -8.91
N ALA A 157 -17.83 1.39 -9.32
CA ALA A 157 -18.21 1.48 -10.73
C ALA A 157 -17.54 2.67 -11.44
N VAL A 158 -17.59 3.87 -10.84
CA VAL A 158 -16.91 5.07 -11.38
C VAL A 158 -15.40 4.89 -11.47
N ILE A 159 -14.80 4.25 -10.45
CA ILE A 159 -13.35 3.98 -10.44
C ILE A 159 -12.95 3.04 -11.58
N LYS A 160 -13.77 2.01 -11.83
CA LYS A 160 -13.50 0.97 -12.82
C LYS A 160 -13.95 1.31 -14.23
N ASP A 161 -14.72 2.37 -14.43
CA ASP A 161 -15.19 2.80 -15.75
C ASP A 161 -14.03 3.26 -16.65
N ARG A 162 -13.69 2.40 -17.62
CA ARG A 162 -12.60 2.64 -18.58
C ARG A 162 -13.00 3.57 -19.73
N SER A 163 -14.28 3.90 -19.87
CA SER A 163 -14.72 4.91 -20.84
C SER A 163 -14.31 6.33 -20.40
N LEU A 164 -14.16 6.55 -19.09
CA LEU A 164 -13.68 7.80 -18.51
C LEU A 164 -12.15 7.91 -18.59
N SER A 165 -11.66 9.11 -18.91
CA SER A 165 -10.26 9.44 -18.68
C SER A 165 -9.91 9.35 -17.19
N MET A 166 -8.62 9.20 -16.86
CA MET A 166 -8.18 9.13 -15.46
C MET A 166 -8.53 10.41 -14.68
N SER A 167 -8.51 11.58 -15.34
CA SER A 167 -8.83 12.85 -14.70
C SER A 167 -10.32 12.91 -14.33
N GLU A 168 -11.19 12.56 -15.29
CA GLU A 168 -12.65 12.52 -15.08
C GLU A 168 -13.03 11.52 -14.00
N ALA A 169 -12.48 10.30 -14.05
CA ALA A 169 -12.74 9.29 -13.04
C ALA A 169 -12.30 9.74 -11.63
N ARG A 170 -11.15 10.42 -11.52
CA ARG A 170 -10.69 11.00 -10.24
C ARG A 170 -11.61 12.11 -9.74
N GLN A 171 -12.04 13.00 -10.62
CA GLN A 171 -12.93 14.10 -10.27
C GLN A 171 -14.29 13.56 -9.79
N GLN A 172 -14.90 12.64 -10.55
CA GLN A 172 -16.17 12.03 -10.16
C GLN A 172 -16.05 11.23 -8.86
N ALA A 173 -15.02 10.40 -8.71
CA ALA A 173 -14.77 9.67 -7.47
C ALA A 173 -14.55 10.62 -6.28
N HIS A 174 -13.89 11.76 -6.50
CA HIS A 174 -13.72 12.79 -5.48
C HIS A 174 -15.05 13.40 -5.06
N LEU A 175 -15.91 13.79 -6.02
CA LEU A 175 -17.24 14.33 -5.73
C LEU A 175 -18.05 13.36 -4.89
N ILE A 176 -18.08 12.07 -5.29
CA ILE A 176 -18.80 11.03 -4.56
C ILE A 176 -18.29 10.88 -3.13
N LYS A 177 -16.97 10.73 -2.93
CA LYS A 177 -16.42 10.49 -1.59
C LYS A 177 -16.47 11.70 -0.65
N SER A 178 -16.64 12.91 -1.20
CA SER A 178 -16.76 14.16 -0.45
C SER A 178 -18.18 14.44 0.04
N SER A 179 -19.17 13.63 -0.38
CA SER A 179 -20.57 13.74 0.01
C SER A 179 -20.98 12.63 0.99
N PRO A 180 -22.13 12.77 1.69
CA PRO A 180 -22.71 11.67 2.44
C PRO A 180 -22.98 10.44 1.53
N PRO A 181 -22.83 9.21 2.07
CA PRO A 181 -22.46 8.90 3.45
C PRO A 181 -20.94 8.93 3.72
N PHE A 182 -20.10 9.03 2.68
CA PHE A 182 -18.65 8.85 2.79
C PHE A 182 -17.95 9.90 3.65
N ASN A 183 -18.37 11.16 3.59
CA ASN A 183 -17.78 12.21 4.42
C ASN A 183 -18.19 12.13 5.90
N LEU A 184 -19.26 11.41 6.24
CA LEU A 184 -19.74 11.19 7.60
C LEU A 184 -19.10 9.97 8.28
N ALA A 185 -18.64 8.99 7.50
CA ALA A 185 -18.03 7.78 8.05
C ALA A 185 -16.66 8.05 8.70
N ILE A 186 -16.35 7.26 9.73
CA ILE A 186 -15.05 7.29 10.41
C ILE A 186 -13.97 6.75 9.46
N ILE A 187 -14.25 5.61 8.82
CA ILE A 187 -13.37 5.05 7.81
C ILE A 187 -13.29 5.95 6.59
N LYS A 188 -12.11 6.03 5.97
CA LYS A 188 -11.90 6.82 4.76
C LYS A 188 -11.70 5.90 3.56
N VAL A 189 -12.53 6.09 2.55
CA VAL A 189 -12.39 5.43 1.25
C VAL A 189 -11.42 6.22 0.37
N ASN A 190 -10.47 5.50 -0.23
CA ASN A 190 -9.35 6.02 -0.98
C ASN A 190 -9.35 5.39 -2.39
N PRO A 191 -10.06 6.00 -3.35
CA PRO A 191 -9.94 5.62 -4.76
C PRO A 191 -8.48 5.74 -5.21
N LYS A 192 -7.91 4.65 -5.73
CA LYS A 192 -6.60 4.65 -6.39
C LYS A 192 -6.82 4.47 -7.87
N ILE A 193 -6.66 5.57 -8.60
CA ILE A 193 -6.82 5.66 -10.06
C ILE A 193 -5.50 6.18 -10.60
N ASP A 194 -4.73 5.33 -11.23
CA ASP A 194 -3.49 5.63 -11.95
C ASP A 194 -3.38 4.77 -13.22
N ILE A 195 -2.28 4.91 -13.95
CA ILE A 195 -2.08 4.22 -15.23
C ILE A 195 -2.11 2.68 -15.08
N ASN A 196 -1.77 2.17 -13.90
CA ASN A 196 -1.65 0.74 -13.64
C ASN A 196 -2.80 0.21 -12.79
N GLN A 197 -3.52 1.06 -12.06
CA GLN A 197 -4.43 0.65 -10.99
C GLN A 197 -5.71 1.47 -10.99
N ARG A 198 -6.84 0.76 -10.92
CA ARG A 198 -8.18 1.31 -10.64
C ARG A 198 -8.84 0.45 -9.57
N ARG A 199 -8.68 0.85 -8.30
CA ARG A 199 -9.14 0.08 -7.13
C ARG A 199 -9.65 0.99 -6.02
N LEU A 200 -10.61 0.49 -5.24
CA LEU A 200 -11.15 1.18 -4.08
C LEU A 200 -10.46 0.67 -2.81
N GLN A 201 -9.60 1.48 -2.20
CA GLN A 201 -8.96 1.14 -0.93
C GLN A 201 -9.65 1.84 0.24
N CYS A 202 -9.39 1.40 1.47
CA CYS A 202 -9.83 2.11 2.66
C CYS A 202 -8.72 2.21 3.72
N SER A 203 -8.94 3.10 4.68
CA SER A 203 -7.95 3.45 5.69
C SER A 203 -8.60 4.10 6.91
N LEU A 204 -7.88 4.10 8.03
CA LEU A 204 -8.33 4.65 9.31
C LEU A 204 -7.29 5.63 9.87
N ARG A 205 -7.72 6.76 10.43
CA ARG A 205 -6.78 7.70 11.07
C ARG A 205 -6.15 7.05 12.30
N PHE A 206 -4.88 7.38 12.57
CA PHE A 206 -4.15 6.86 13.73
C PHE A 206 -4.94 7.04 15.04
N ALA A 207 -5.43 8.26 15.29
CA ALA A 207 -6.21 8.56 16.49
C ALA A 207 -7.52 7.74 16.55
N ASP A 208 -8.23 7.59 15.43
CA ASP A 208 -9.48 6.82 15.39
C ASP A 208 -9.25 5.34 15.68
N PHE A 209 -8.09 4.77 15.30
CA PHE A 209 -7.75 3.39 15.64
C PHE A 209 -7.72 3.20 17.15
N PHE A 210 -6.98 4.03 17.88
CA PHE A 210 -6.95 3.95 19.35
C PHE A 210 -8.28 4.36 19.98
N GLN A 211 -9.04 5.28 19.38
CA GLN A 211 -10.35 5.67 19.90
C GLN A 211 -11.42 4.58 19.77
N TYR A 212 -11.49 3.88 18.63
CA TYR A 212 -12.62 3.02 18.30
C TYR A 212 -12.29 1.52 18.28
N LEU A 213 -11.06 1.16 17.94
CA LEU A 213 -10.63 -0.23 17.79
C LEU A 213 -9.74 -0.71 18.94
N ALA A 214 -8.98 0.19 19.56
CA ALA A 214 -8.02 -0.15 20.60
C ALA A 214 -8.08 0.82 21.80
N PRO A 215 -9.26 1.08 22.40
CA PRO A 215 -9.42 2.08 23.46
C PRO A 215 -8.63 1.77 24.73
N ASP A 216 -8.34 0.50 24.97
CA ASP A 216 -7.58 0.04 26.14
C ASP A 216 -6.06 -0.01 25.87
N GLU A 217 -5.64 0.26 24.63
CA GLU A 217 -4.23 0.30 24.25
C GLU A 217 -3.67 1.71 24.36
N ASN A 218 -2.41 1.82 24.81
CA ASN A 218 -1.73 3.11 24.87
C ASN A 218 -1.25 3.53 23.48
N ALA A 219 -1.70 4.69 22.98
CA ALA A 219 -1.25 5.24 21.70
C ALA A 219 0.20 5.75 21.73
N GLN A 220 0.75 6.05 22.92
CA GLN A 220 2.10 6.57 23.10
C GLN A 220 3.16 5.49 22.91
N LEU A 221 4.39 5.92 22.63
CA LEU A 221 5.51 5.01 22.45
C LEU A 221 5.90 4.37 23.79
N PRO A 222 5.93 3.03 23.88
CA PRO A 222 6.47 2.35 25.04
C PRO A 222 8.00 2.51 25.09
N PRO A 223 8.62 2.51 26.28
CA PRO A 223 10.08 2.52 26.42
C PRO A 223 10.74 1.24 25.87
N SER A 224 10.01 0.13 25.83
CA SER A 224 10.45 -1.15 25.29
C SER A 224 9.32 -1.76 24.44
N PRO A 225 9.32 -1.53 23.12
CA PRO A 225 8.23 -1.97 22.26
C PRO A 225 8.20 -3.49 22.15
N LYS A 226 7.01 -4.05 22.35
CA LYS A 226 6.75 -5.49 22.38
C LYS A 226 5.41 -5.81 21.75
N LEU A 227 5.27 -7.03 21.24
CA LEU A 227 4.00 -7.64 20.84
C LEU A 227 3.90 -8.99 21.56
N PHE A 228 2.79 -9.26 22.25
CA PHE A 228 2.60 -10.49 23.04
C PHE A 228 3.80 -10.84 23.94
N ASN A 229 4.34 -9.84 24.65
CA ASN A 229 5.52 -9.96 25.51
C ASN A 229 6.84 -10.34 24.81
N ARG A 230 6.90 -10.37 23.48
CA ARG A 230 8.15 -10.49 22.72
C ARG A 230 8.62 -9.11 22.24
N PRO A 231 9.90 -8.76 22.42
CA PRO A 231 10.45 -7.52 21.86
C PRO A 231 10.24 -7.44 20.35
N LEU A 232 9.95 -6.24 19.85
CA LEU A 232 9.89 -6.02 18.39
C LEU A 232 11.30 -6.14 17.78
N PRO A 233 11.41 -6.64 16.53
CA PRO A 233 12.71 -6.77 15.89
C PRO A 233 13.34 -5.40 15.67
N THR A 234 14.61 -5.25 16.03
CA THR A 234 15.36 -3.98 15.97
C THR A 234 15.73 -3.56 14.55
N ARG A 235 15.82 -4.52 13.61
CA ARG A 235 16.08 -4.26 12.19
C ARG A 235 15.17 -5.15 11.35
N LEU A 236 14.51 -4.54 10.36
CA LEU A 236 13.88 -5.28 9.28
C LEU A 236 14.98 -5.71 8.30
N PRO A 237 15.13 -7.01 7.98
CA PRO A 237 16.01 -7.41 6.90
C PRO A 237 15.49 -6.77 5.61
N VAL A 238 16.31 -5.93 4.97
CA VAL A 238 16.04 -5.49 3.61
C VAL A 238 16.36 -6.69 2.74
N THR A 239 15.37 -7.53 2.43
CA THR A 239 15.55 -8.54 1.39
C THR A 239 15.21 -7.89 0.05
N PRO A 240 16.18 -7.68 -0.86
CA PRO A 240 15.87 -7.32 -2.24
C PRO A 240 15.03 -8.44 -2.84
N ARG A 241 13.92 -8.10 -3.49
CA ARG A 241 13.10 -9.09 -4.17
C ARG A 241 13.82 -9.43 -5.47
N HIS A 242 14.56 -10.54 -5.53
CA HIS A 242 14.91 -11.10 -6.83
C HIS A 242 13.63 -11.56 -7.50
N THR A 243 13.30 -10.98 -8.66
CA THR A 243 12.23 -11.43 -9.55
C THR A 243 12.64 -12.72 -10.25
N THR A 244 12.89 -13.77 -9.47
CA THR A 244 13.04 -15.14 -9.97
C THR A 244 12.72 -16.05 -8.80
N ASP A 245 11.44 -16.33 -8.59
CA ASP A 245 11.00 -17.63 -8.11
C ASP A 245 9.81 -18.05 -8.98
N PRO A 246 9.78 -19.32 -9.44
CA PRO A 246 8.90 -19.84 -10.49
C PRO A 246 7.42 -19.86 -10.12
#